data_AF-A0A351Q8J0-F1
#
_entry.id   AF-A0A351Q8J0-F1
#
_cell.length_a   1.000
_cell.length_b   1.000
_cell.length_c   1.000
_cell.angle_alpha   90.00
_cell.angle_beta   90.00
_cell.angle_gamma   90.00
#
_symmetry.space_group_name_H-M   'P 1'
#
loop_
_entity.id
_entity.type
_entity.pdbx_description
1 polymer ?
#
loop_
_entity_poly.entity_id
_entity_poly.type
_entity_poly.pdbx_seq_one_letter_code
_entity_poly.pdbx_strand_id
1 'polypeptide(L)'
;MSEKNAKKKRTGIGLALWVLAALLILIIFLINQDKIASNLKATGFFNKTGLKTPEFVEKAEVKSSSVADKNEVAPIETIEIDLNGVGSHVEEESAQSSAQENIYENVKAQNDTAKKQQESAVEEKINSKTEKKESAQKTEEKETTVRKEVSVKTGPKISSMKLKLYFMTINSDGSVSRKEITREMKKSDSPLMDAINALIKGPVASEENSGCRSLISENTKLIGASVKNGTATLNFSGDFEFNQYGIEGLRGQLQQIVFTATAFPTVENVQFLVDGEKKEYLGSEGVWIGTPLNRNSF
;
A
#
# COMPACT_ATOMS: atom_id res chain seq x y z
N MET A 1 -66.98 -16.13 -24.12
CA MET A 1 -67.20 -14.86 -23.38
C MET A 1 -66.14 -14.80 -22.28
N SER A 2 -65.09 -13.98 -22.43
CA SER A 2 -64.02 -13.83 -21.43
C SER A 2 -64.19 -12.52 -20.67
N GLU A 3 -64.50 -12.58 -19.38
CA GLU A 3 -64.42 -11.43 -18.48
C GLU A 3 -62.98 -11.28 -17.96
N LYS A 4 -62.34 -10.16 -18.29
CA LYS A 4 -61.06 -9.75 -17.71
C LYS A 4 -61.34 -8.86 -16.49
N ASN A 5 -61.02 -9.36 -15.31
CA ASN A 5 -61.00 -8.59 -14.06
C ASN A 5 -59.81 -7.61 -14.04
N ALA A 6 -60.07 -6.31 -14.06
CA ALA A 6 -59.05 -5.27 -13.97
C ALA A 6 -58.74 -4.92 -12.50
N LYS A 7 -57.57 -5.33 -12.01
CA LYS A 7 -57.03 -4.89 -10.70
C LYS A 7 -56.52 -3.45 -10.77
N LYS A 8 -57.21 -2.52 -10.09
CA LYS A 8 -56.80 -1.12 -9.88
C LYS A 8 -55.59 -1.06 -8.93
N LYS A 9 -54.39 -0.74 -9.44
CA LYS A 9 -53.17 -0.56 -8.62
C LYS A 9 -53.22 0.79 -7.89
N ARG A 10 -53.06 0.78 -6.56
CA ARG A 10 -53.03 1.99 -5.69
C ARG A 10 -51.63 2.62 -5.71
N THR A 11 -51.35 3.47 -6.68
CA THR A 11 -50.10 4.25 -6.81
C THR A 11 -49.92 5.34 -5.73
N GLY A 12 -50.95 5.65 -4.95
CA GLY A 12 -50.88 6.71 -3.92
C GLY A 12 -50.09 6.35 -2.65
N ILE A 13 -49.91 5.06 -2.34
CA ILE A 13 -49.24 4.63 -1.10
C ILE A 13 -47.73 4.85 -1.19
N GLY A 14 -47.12 4.60 -2.36
CA GLY A 14 -45.69 4.85 -2.59
C GLY A 14 -45.33 6.34 -2.53
N LEU A 15 -46.19 7.21 -3.07
CA LEU A 15 -46.03 8.67 -2.97
C LEU A 15 -46.14 9.14 -1.51
N ALA A 16 -47.12 8.62 -0.76
CA ALA A 16 -47.31 8.98 0.65
C ALA A 16 -46.10 8.59 1.52
N LEU A 17 -45.48 7.43 1.25
CA LEU A 17 -44.25 7.00 1.94
C LEU A 17 -43.04 7.88 1.59
N TRP A 18 -42.91 8.31 0.33
CA TRP A 18 -41.83 9.21 -0.08
C TRP A 18 -41.98 10.60 0.56
N VAL A 19 -43.20 11.12 0.62
CA VAL A 19 -43.48 12.40 1.31
C VAL A 19 -43.19 12.28 2.80
N LEU A 20 -43.54 11.16 3.43
CA LEU A 20 -43.23 10.90 4.84
C LEU A 20 -41.72 10.82 5.10
N ALA A 21 -40.97 10.12 4.23
CA ALA A 21 -39.52 10.02 4.32
C ALA A 21 -38.83 11.38 4.13
N ALA A 22 -39.28 12.19 3.17
CA ALA A 22 -38.77 13.54 2.96
C ALA A 22 -39.05 14.44 4.18
N LEU A 23 -40.23 14.33 4.78
CA LEU A 23 -40.60 15.06 5.99
C LEU A 23 -39.72 14.64 7.18
N LEU A 24 -39.44 13.35 7.32
CA LEU A 24 -38.56 12.82 8.37
C LEU A 24 -37.10 13.32 8.21
N ILE A 25 -36.57 13.33 6.99
CA ILE A 25 -35.25 13.91 6.69
C ILE A 25 -35.23 15.41 7.02
N LEU A 26 -36.30 16.14 6.68
CA LEU A 26 -36.42 17.56 6.99
C LEU A 26 -36.47 17.82 8.50
N ILE A 27 -37.15 16.98 9.27
CA ILE A 27 -37.13 17.04 10.74
C ILE A 27 -35.71 16.78 11.29
N ILE A 28 -35.01 15.74 10.81
CA ILE A 28 -33.63 15.45 11.24
C ILE A 28 -32.70 16.62 10.91
N PHE A 29 -32.89 17.25 9.74
CA PHE A 29 -32.15 18.43 9.33
C PHE A 29 -32.40 19.62 10.25
N LEU A 30 -33.67 19.88 10.61
CA LEU A 30 -34.03 20.95 11.56
C LEU A 30 -33.48 20.69 12.97
N ILE A 31 -33.50 19.44 13.46
CA ILE A 31 -32.95 19.06 14.77
C ILE A 31 -31.43 19.29 14.82
N ASN A 32 -30.73 19.12 13.69
CA ASN A 32 -29.27 19.27 13.62
C ASN A 32 -28.82 20.58 12.95
N GLN A 33 -29.73 21.54 12.75
CA GLN A 33 -29.47 22.76 11.99
C GLN A 33 -28.29 23.57 12.54
N ASP A 34 -28.18 23.69 13.86
CA ASP A 34 -27.10 24.45 14.51
C ASP A 34 -25.72 23.81 14.30
N LYS A 35 -25.63 22.49 14.35
CA LYS A 35 -24.38 21.74 14.12
C LYS A 35 -23.93 21.89 12.67
N ILE A 36 -24.88 21.78 11.74
CA ILE A 36 -24.60 21.92 10.30
C ILE A 36 -24.15 23.35 9.99
N ALA A 37 -24.83 24.36 10.53
CA ALA A 37 -24.48 25.76 10.34
C ALA A 37 -23.09 26.10 10.90
N SER A 38 -22.77 25.63 12.12
CA SER A 38 -21.44 25.81 12.72
C SER A 38 -20.33 25.17 11.89
N ASN A 39 -20.54 23.95 11.37
CA ASN A 39 -19.53 23.26 10.56
C ASN A 39 -19.35 23.90 9.17
N LEU A 40 -20.45 24.36 8.54
CA LEU A 40 -20.37 25.07 7.26
C LEU A 40 -19.66 26.43 7.40
N LYS A 41 -19.86 27.13 8.53
CA LYS A 41 -19.15 28.37 8.85
C LYS A 41 -17.67 28.12 9.15
N ALA A 42 -17.36 27.12 9.97
CA ALA A 42 -15.98 26.78 10.35
C ALA A 42 -15.12 26.31 9.16
N THR A 43 -15.72 25.59 8.21
CA THR A 43 -15.01 25.08 7.01
C THR A 43 -14.87 26.10 5.88
N GLY A 44 -15.51 27.27 6.00
CA GLY A 44 -15.48 28.32 4.97
C GLY A 44 -16.09 27.88 3.63
N PHE A 45 -17.05 26.95 3.66
CA PHE A 45 -17.61 26.29 2.46
C PHE A 45 -18.14 27.26 1.40
N PHE A 46 -18.92 28.27 1.81
CA PHE A 46 -19.53 29.23 0.88
C PHE A 46 -18.51 30.18 0.24
N ASN A 47 -17.42 30.48 0.94
CA ASN A 47 -16.32 31.27 0.38
C ASN A 47 -15.59 30.51 -0.74
N LYS A 48 -15.51 29.17 -0.66
CA LYS A 48 -14.84 28.33 -1.65
C LYS A 48 -15.72 27.98 -2.85
N THR A 49 -17.03 27.91 -2.66
CA THR A 49 -17.99 27.53 -3.71
C THR A 49 -18.52 28.73 -4.51
N GLY A 50 -18.15 29.97 -4.12
CA GLY A 50 -18.60 31.20 -4.78
C GLY A 50 -20.11 31.48 -4.61
N LEU A 51 -20.79 30.69 -3.78
CA LEU A 51 -22.21 30.79 -3.47
C LEU A 51 -22.42 31.81 -2.34
N LYS A 52 -23.51 32.56 -2.39
CA LYS A 52 -23.88 33.51 -1.32
C LYS A 52 -24.13 32.73 -0.02
N THR A 53 -23.51 33.19 1.07
CA THR A 53 -23.76 32.65 2.42
C THR A 53 -25.23 32.89 2.81
N PRO A 54 -25.99 31.85 3.15
CA PRO A 54 -27.36 32.03 3.63
C PRO A 54 -27.37 32.54 5.08
N GLU A 55 -28.42 33.29 5.42
CA GLU A 55 -28.57 34.04 6.68
C GLU A 55 -28.45 33.16 7.95
N PHE A 56 -28.91 31.90 7.88
CA PHE A 56 -28.83 30.97 9.01
C PHE A 56 -27.39 30.54 9.35
N VAL A 57 -26.47 30.56 8.37
CA VAL A 57 -25.05 30.22 8.58
C VAL A 57 -24.31 31.44 9.13
N GLU A 58 -24.68 32.64 8.68
CA GLU A 58 -24.09 33.89 9.16
C GLU A 58 -24.34 34.11 10.65
N LYS A 59 -25.58 33.86 11.10
CA LYS A 59 -26.01 33.99 12.51
C LYS A 59 -25.55 32.85 13.43
N ALA A 60 -24.98 31.77 12.91
CA ALA A 60 -24.53 30.64 13.73
C ALA A 60 -23.25 30.98 14.51
N GLU A 61 -23.24 30.69 15.81
CA GLU A 61 -22.04 30.79 16.66
C GLU A 61 -21.10 29.61 16.43
N VAL A 62 -19.80 29.89 16.23
CA VAL A 62 -18.79 28.86 16.02
C VAL A 62 -18.43 28.24 17.37
N LYS A 63 -18.89 27.02 17.66
CA LYS A 63 -18.37 26.23 18.78
C LYS A 63 -16.99 25.67 18.38
N SER A 64 -15.95 26.43 18.71
CA SER A 64 -14.55 26.03 18.54
C SER A 64 -14.15 24.98 19.60
N SER A 65 -13.97 23.73 19.18
CA SER A 65 -13.03 22.82 19.85
C SER A 65 -11.61 23.22 19.43
N SER A 66 -11.00 24.11 20.22
CA SER A 66 -9.62 24.54 20.05
C SER A 66 -8.66 23.45 20.53
N VAL A 67 -7.76 22.98 19.68
CA VAL A 67 -6.40 22.62 20.10
C VAL A 67 -5.43 23.22 19.09
N ALA A 68 -4.88 24.37 19.45
CA ALA A 68 -3.62 24.89 18.95
C ALA A 68 -2.52 24.47 19.93
N ASP A 69 -1.37 24.10 19.36
CA ASP A 69 -0.03 24.01 19.93
C ASP A 69 0.13 23.81 21.45
N LYS A 70 0.71 22.65 21.82
CA LYS A 70 1.74 22.52 22.87
C LYS A 70 2.39 21.13 22.81
N ASN A 71 3.69 21.13 22.49
CA ASN A 71 4.61 20.05 22.83
C ASN A 71 4.76 20.00 24.36
N GLU A 72 4.34 18.90 24.99
CA GLU A 72 4.87 18.42 26.28
C GLU A 72 4.43 16.95 26.51
N VAL A 73 5.33 16.15 27.09
CA VAL A 73 5.25 14.67 27.17
C VAL A 73 4.85 14.20 28.59
N ALA A 74 3.90 13.25 28.63
CA ALA A 74 3.58 12.21 29.66
C ALA A 74 2.92 12.61 31.01
N PRO A 75 2.24 11.67 31.74
CA PRO A 75 2.09 10.22 31.52
C PRO A 75 0.64 9.68 31.41
N ILE A 76 0.52 8.45 30.94
CA ILE A 76 -0.73 7.67 30.83
C ILE A 76 -1.00 6.97 32.16
N GLU A 77 -2.14 7.24 32.79
CA GLU A 77 -2.73 6.37 33.82
C GLU A 77 -3.71 5.39 33.17
N THR A 78 -3.49 4.12 33.45
CA THR A 78 -4.28 2.95 33.08
C THR A 78 -5.67 2.97 33.71
N ILE A 79 -6.71 2.68 32.93
CA ILE A 79 -8.02 2.27 33.45
C ILE A 79 -8.32 0.87 32.90
N GLU A 80 -8.41 -0.09 33.82
CA GLU A 80 -8.85 -1.47 33.61
C GLU A 80 -10.34 -1.51 33.29
N ILE A 81 -10.74 -2.35 32.33
CA ILE A 81 -12.16 -2.63 32.05
C ILE A 81 -12.44 -4.06 32.52
N ASP A 82 -13.26 -4.17 33.57
CA ASP A 82 -13.80 -5.42 34.11
C ASP A 82 -14.96 -5.93 33.24
N LEU A 83 -14.91 -7.21 32.88
CA LEU A 83 -15.85 -7.92 32.01
C LEU A 83 -16.49 -9.05 32.83
N ASN A 84 -17.58 -8.76 33.55
CA ASN A 84 -18.49 -9.79 34.07
C ASN A 84 -19.90 -9.21 34.30
N GLY A 85 -20.88 -9.70 33.54
CA GLY A 85 -22.29 -9.35 33.75
C GLY A 85 -23.26 -9.70 32.61
N VAL A 86 -23.57 -10.99 32.50
CA VAL A 86 -24.69 -11.67 31.78
C VAL A 86 -26.03 -10.92 31.93
N GLY A 87 -27.01 -10.89 31.01
CA GLY A 87 -27.30 -11.57 29.75
C GLY A 87 -28.83 -11.52 29.44
N SER A 88 -29.24 -12.15 28.32
CA SER A 88 -30.61 -12.57 27.89
C SER A 88 -31.37 -11.62 26.93
N HIS A 89 -31.42 -11.90 25.61
CA HIS A 89 -32.36 -12.75 24.81
C HIS A 89 -33.62 -11.97 24.35
N VAL A 90 -34.05 -11.91 23.07
CA VAL A 90 -34.58 -12.94 22.14
C VAL A 90 -34.78 -12.30 20.72
N GLU A 91 -34.18 -12.85 19.63
CA GLU A 91 -34.72 -13.61 18.43
C GLU A 91 -35.44 -12.80 17.31
N GLU A 92 -34.91 -12.75 16.08
CA GLU A 92 -35.26 -13.48 14.80
C GLU A 92 -36.47 -12.86 14.04
N GLU A 93 -36.62 -12.78 12.70
CA GLU A 93 -36.04 -13.46 11.54
C GLU A 93 -36.36 -12.73 10.19
N SER A 94 -35.52 -13.00 9.17
CA SER A 94 -35.71 -13.21 7.70
C SER A 94 -36.53 -12.29 6.76
N ALA A 95 -35.93 -11.89 5.61
CA ALA A 95 -36.12 -12.54 4.28
C ALA A 95 -35.52 -11.77 3.05
N GLN A 96 -34.99 -12.58 2.10
CA GLN A 96 -34.62 -12.36 0.66
C GLN A 96 -33.22 -11.77 0.36
N SER A 97 -32.20 -12.46 -0.17
CA SER A 97 -32.05 -13.62 -1.10
C SER A 97 -32.56 -13.42 -2.53
N SER A 98 -31.63 -13.11 -3.46
CA SER A 98 -31.32 -13.89 -4.69
C SER A 98 -30.55 -13.06 -5.73
N ALA A 99 -29.20 -13.11 -5.74
CA ALA A 99 -28.40 -12.65 -6.90
C ALA A 99 -26.90 -13.07 -6.94
N GLN A 100 -26.38 -13.93 -6.04
CA GLN A 100 -24.91 -14.11 -5.91
C GLN A 100 -24.37 -15.52 -6.06
N GLU A 101 -25.15 -16.46 -6.60
CA GLU A 101 -24.69 -17.85 -6.76
C GLU A 101 -24.30 -18.21 -8.21
N ASN A 102 -24.22 -17.25 -9.14
CA ASN A 102 -23.91 -17.52 -10.56
C ASN A 102 -22.55 -17.00 -11.06
N ILE A 103 -21.65 -16.55 -10.17
CA ILE A 103 -20.32 -16.05 -10.57
C ILE A 103 -19.19 -17.06 -10.29
N TYR A 104 -19.36 -17.97 -9.32
CA TYR A 104 -18.28 -18.88 -8.90
C TYR A 104 -18.10 -20.15 -9.76
N GLU A 105 -19.10 -20.55 -10.56
CA GLU A 105 -18.98 -21.68 -11.49
C GLU A 105 -18.35 -21.30 -12.85
N ASN A 106 -18.58 -20.07 -13.33
CA ASN A 106 -18.12 -19.63 -14.66
C ASN A 106 -16.63 -19.27 -14.73
N VAL A 107 -15.97 -19.00 -13.60
CA VAL A 107 -14.52 -18.72 -13.56
C VAL A 107 -13.70 -20.01 -13.52
N LYS A 108 -14.29 -21.13 -13.07
CA LYS A 108 -13.59 -22.42 -12.94
C LYS A 108 -13.49 -23.17 -14.29
N ALA A 109 -14.42 -22.95 -15.21
CA ALA A 109 -14.42 -23.62 -16.52
C ALA A 109 -13.48 -23.00 -17.59
N GLN A 110 -12.93 -21.80 -17.36
CA GLN A 110 -12.06 -21.13 -18.34
C GLN A 110 -10.55 -21.34 -18.07
N ASN A 111 -10.17 -21.79 -16.87
CA ASN A 111 -8.76 -22.02 -16.52
C ASN A 111 -8.25 -23.45 -16.78
N ASP A 112 -9.13 -24.41 -17.07
CA ASP A 112 -8.75 -25.80 -17.42
C ASP A 112 -8.41 -25.99 -18.91
N THR A 113 -8.64 -24.98 -19.78
CA THR A 113 -8.35 -25.08 -21.22
C THR A 113 -6.96 -24.56 -21.62
N ALA A 114 -6.22 -23.91 -20.71
CA ALA A 114 -4.89 -23.34 -20.99
C ALA A 114 -3.70 -24.20 -20.49
N LYS A 115 -3.94 -25.45 -20.04
CA LYS A 115 -2.90 -26.35 -19.50
C LYS A 115 -2.66 -27.63 -20.34
N LYS A 116 -2.95 -27.61 -21.63
CA LYS A 116 -2.74 -28.76 -22.53
C LYS A 116 -2.05 -28.45 -23.87
N GLN A 117 -1.23 -27.40 -23.92
CA GLN A 117 -0.39 -27.10 -25.09
C GLN A 117 0.96 -26.48 -24.67
N GLN A 118 1.74 -27.18 -23.84
CA GLN A 118 3.18 -26.89 -23.72
C GLN A 118 3.95 -28.06 -23.10
N GLU A 119 3.70 -29.27 -23.59
CA GLU A 119 4.48 -30.45 -23.20
C GLU A 119 4.52 -31.45 -24.35
N SER A 120 5.10 -31.04 -25.47
CA SER A 120 5.52 -31.89 -26.60
C SER A 120 6.40 -31.07 -27.54
N ALA A 121 7.57 -31.59 -27.88
CA ALA A 121 8.64 -31.00 -28.72
C ALA A 121 9.67 -30.14 -27.98
N VAL A 122 10.73 -30.75 -27.45
CA VAL A 122 12.05 -30.83 -28.10
C VAL A 122 12.82 -31.98 -27.43
N GLU A 123 12.68 -33.17 -28.00
CA GLU A 123 13.56 -34.30 -27.74
C GLU A 123 14.00 -34.83 -29.11
N GLU A 124 14.92 -34.13 -29.79
CA GLU A 124 15.73 -34.75 -30.85
C GLU A 124 16.99 -33.92 -31.16
N LYS A 125 18.12 -34.63 -31.26
CA LYS A 125 19.50 -34.21 -31.61
C LYS A 125 20.21 -33.51 -30.44
N ILE A 126 21.23 -34.10 -29.81
CA ILE A 126 22.46 -34.61 -30.42
C ILE A 126 22.99 -35.78 -29.57
N ASN A 127 23.13 -36.97 -30.18
CA ASN A 127 24.02 -38.02 -29.70
C ASN A 127 25.10 -38.24 -30.77
N SER A 128 26.36 -37.96 -30.42
CA SER A 128 27.49 -38.72 -30.93
C SER A 128 28.70 -38.59 -30.00
N LYS A 129 29.15 -39.76 -29.52
CA LYS A 129 30.53 -40.13 -29.14
C LYS A 129 31.14 -39.45 -27.90
N THR A 130 31.36 -40.23 -26.83
CA THR A 130 32.54 -41.12 -26.69
C THR A 130 32.53 -41.82 -25.33
N GLU A 131 32.95 -43.08 -25.37
CA GLU A 131 33.06 -44.06 -24.29
C GLU A 131 34.14 -43.73 -23.23
N LYS A 132 33.79 -44.00 -21.96
CA LYS A 132 34.45 -44.94 -21.02
C LYS A 132 35.92 -44.70 -20.60
N LYS A 133 36.10 -44.38 -19.30
CA LYS A 133 36.85 -45.11 -18.25
C LYS A 133 37.21 -44.13 -17.12
N GLU A 134 36.68 -44.28 -15.92
CA GLU A 134 36.97 -45.31 -14.91
C GLU A 134 38.29 -45.11 -14.16
N SER A 135 38.11 -45.07 -12.84
CA SER A 135 39.01 -45.41 -11.74
C SER A 135 39.59 -44.27 -10.91
N ALA A 136 39.04 -44.25 -9.70
CA ALA A 136 39.53 -43.65 -8.48
C ALA A 136 40.78 -44.36 -7.93
N GLN A 137 41.57 -43.62 -7.14
CA GLN A 137 42.27 -44.07 -5.92
C GLN A 137 42.69 -42.78 -5.17
N LYS A 138 42.20 -42.42 -3.97
CA LYS A 138 42.42 -43.03 -2.64
C LYS A 138 43.93 -43.04 -2.32
N THR A 139 44.50 -42.50 -1.23
CA THR A 139 44.07 -41.84 0.01
C THR A 139 45.35 -41.36 0.72
N GLU A 140 45.21 -40.32 1.55
CA GLU A 140 46.05 -39.91 2.70
C GLU A 140 47.58 -39.98 2.60
N GLU A 141 48.21 -38.81 2.79
CA GLU A 141 49.18 -38.70 3.87
C GLU A 141 49.18 -37.30 4.47
N LYS A 142 49.32 -37.27 5.78
CA LYS A 142 49.10 -36.15 6.69
C LYS A 142 50.47 -35.74 7.19
N GLU A 143 50.95 -34.54 6.84
CA GLU A 143 52.06 -33.96 7.59
C GLU A 143 52.00 -32.43 7.60
N THR A 144 51.84 -31.91 8.82
CA THR A 144 52.00 -30.52 9.18
C THR A 144 53.50 -30.20 9.20
N THR A 145 53.96 -29.24 8.42
CA THR A 145 55.26 -28.57 8.65
C THR A 145 55.13 -27.06 8.43
N VAL A 146 55.84 -26.35 9.30
CA VAL A 146 55.72 -24.96 9.72
C VAL A 146 56.42 -23.97 8.76
N ARG A 147 55.81 -22.78 8.64
CA ARG A 147 56.35 -21.46 8.21
C ARG A 147 56.82 -21.28 6.76
N LYS A 148 56.08 -20.41 6.05
CA LYS A 148 56.67 -19.28 5.31
C LYS A 148 55.71 -18.10 5.33
N GLU A 149 56.14 -17.01 5.97
CA GLU A 149 55.51 -15.70 5.84
C GLU A 149 55.49 -15.32 4.37
N VAL A 150 54.30 -15.16 3.80
CA VAL A 150 54.10 -14.43 2.55
C VAL A 150 53.11 -13.32 2.85
N SER A 151 53.67 -12.12 2.97
CA SER A 151 52.99 -10.85 2.92
C SER A 151 52.08 -10.81 1.69
N VAL A 152 50.77 -10.99 1.89
CA VAL A 152 49.76 -10.69 0.88
C VAL A 152 49.41 -9.22 1.04
N LYS A 153 49.93 -8.44 0.10
CA LYS A 153 49.64 -7.03 -0.10
C LYS A 153 48.13 -6.80 -0.05
N THR A 154 47.70 -5.99 0.90
CA THR A 154 46.36 -5.43 1.03
C THR A 154 46.00 -4.74 -0.29
N GLY A 155 45.09 -5.32 -1.06
CA GLY A 155 44.39 -4.60 -2.12
C GLY A 155 43.66 -3.38 -1.56
N PRO A 156 43.32 -2.37 -2.38
CA PRO A 156 42.64 -1.18 -1.89
C PRO A 156 41.34 -1.59 -1.20
N LYS A 157 41.25 -1.31 0.11
CA LYS A 157 40.07 -1.56 0.94
C LYS A 157 38.94 -0.67 0.42
N ILE A 158 38.15 -1.20 -0.51
CA ILE A 158 36.96 -0.52 -1.04
C ILE A 158 36.04 -0.26 0.15
N SER A 159 35.86 1.01 0.51
CA SER A 159 34.99 1.40 1.62
C SER A 159 33.56 1.01 1.27
N SER A 160 32.93 0.19 2.11
CA SER A 160 31.54 -0.24 1.98
C SER A 160 30.64 0.44 3.02
N MET A 161 29.35 0.51 2.72
CA MET A 161 28.29 0.93 3.62
C MET A 161 27.12 -0.05 3.58
N LYS A 162 26.37 -0.14 4.68
CA LYS A 162 25.19 -0.99 4.80
C LYS A 162 23.93 -0.14 4.61
N LEU A 163 23.10 -0.50 3.64
CA LEU A 163 21.83 0.15 3.36
C LEU A 163 20.67 -0.79 3.69
N LYS A 164 19.64 -0.26 4.33
CA LYS A 164 18.41 -1.00 4.64
C LYS A 164 17.38 -0.73 3.55
N LEU A 165 16.89 -1.77 2.91
CA LEU A 165 15.84 -1.76 1.89
C LEU A 165 14.61 -2.48 2.43
N TYR A 166 13.42 -2.02 2.07
CA TYR A 166 12.17 -2.65 2.50
C TYR A 166 11.43 -3.21 1.29
N PHE A 167 11.31 -4.53 1.23
CA PHE A 167 10.54 -5.27 0.22
C PHE A 167 9.28 -5.88 0.84
N MET A 168 8.38 -6.39 0.00
CA MET A 168 7.18 -7.07 0.45
C MET A 168 7.40 -8.59 0.49
N THR A 169 6.63 -9.29 1.31
CA THR A 169 6.56 -10.75 1.35
C THR A 169 5.10 -11.16 1.47
N ILE A 170 4.78 -12.33 0.92
CA ILE A 170 3.48 -12.96 1.11
C ILE A 170 3.69 -14.04 2.17
N ASN A 171 3.01 -13.89 3.30
CA ASN A 171 3.03 -14.84 4.38
C ASN A 171 2.19 -16.09 4.01
N SER A 172 2.36 -17.18 4.75
CA SER A 172 1.65 -18.45 4.51
C SER A 172 0.12 -18.35 4.65
N ASP A 173 -0.37 -17.34 5.37
CA ASP A 173 -1.80 -17.03 5.53
C ASP A 173 -2.36 -16.14 4.40
N GLY A 174 -1.53 -15.79 3.40
CA GLY A 174 -1.87 -14.89 2.30
C GLY A 174 -1.75 -13.40 2.63
N SER A 175 -1.41 -13.04 3.87
CA SER A 175 -1.18 -11.63 4.23
C SER A 175 0.11 -11.09 3.62
N VAL A 176 0.13 -9.80 3.29
CA VAL A 176 1.33 -9.12 2.79
C VAL A 176 2.03 -8.42 3.94
N SER A 177 3.31 -8.74 4.14
CA SER A 177 4.16 -8.15 5.17
C SER A 177 5.38 -7.47 4.58
N ARG A 178 5.94 -6.50 5.30
CA ARG A 178 7.19 -5.84 4.91
C ARG A 178 8.38 -6.60 5.48
N LYS A 179 9.46 -6.69 4.70
CA LYS A 179 10.74 -7.31 5.10
C LYS A 179 11.89 -6.35 4.86
N GLU A 180 12.62 -6.08 5.93
CA GLU A 180 13.88 -5.32 5.89
C GLU A 180 15.00 -6.23 5.38
N ILE A 181 15.75 -5.74 4.39
CA ILE A 181 16.94 -6.38 3.85
C ILE A 181 18.10 -5.41 3.96
N THR A 182 19.24 -5.87 4.46
CA THR A 182 20.47 -5.07 4.48
C THR A 182 21.35 -5.43 3.30
N ARG A 183 21.67 -4.46 2.44
CA ARG A 183 22.63 -4.61 1.34
C ARG A 183 23.94 -3.91 1.65
N GLU A 184 25.04 -4.58 1.36
CA GLU A 184 26.37 -3.95 1.34
C GLU A 184 26.61 -3.30 -0.02
N MET A 185 26.92 -2.01 0.00
CA MET A 185 27.10 -1.19 -1.19
C MET A 185 28.43 -0.46 -1.07
N LYS A 186 29.01 -0.06 -2.22
CA LYS A 186 30.16 0.84 -2.22
C LYS A 186 29.74 2.16 -1.56
N LYS A 187 30.62 2.74 -0.76
CA LYS A 187 30.40 4.07 -0.19
C LYS A 187 30.28 5.09 -1.34
N SER A 188 29.32 5.99 -1.23
CA SER A 188 29.08 7.08 -2.18
C SER A 188 28.70 8.37 -1.44
N ASP A 189 28.70 9.47 -2.17
CA ASP A 189 28.27 10.77 -1.67
C ASP A 189 26.74 10.92 -1.61
N SER A 190 26.00 9.97 -2.19
CA SER A 190 24.53 10.01 -2.30
C SER A 190 23.89 8.69 -1.86
N PRO A 191 24.07 8.28 -0.59
CA PRO A 191 23.65 6.96 -0.13
C PRO A 191 22.13 6.76 -0.16
N LEU A 192 21.34 7.83 0.00
CA LEU A 192 19.87 7.78 -0.16
C LEU A 192 19.48 7.44 -1.61
N MET A 193 20.09 8.13 -2.58
CA MET A 193 19.83 7.88 -4.00
C MET A 193 20.20 6.44 -4.38
N ASP A 194 21.33 5.95 -3.85
CA ASP A 194 21.78 4.58 -4.03
C ASP A 194 20.82 3.55 -3.43
N ALA A 195 20.31 3.79 -2.22
CA ALA A 195 19.34 2.91 -1.58
C ALA A 195 18.03 2.82 -2.40
N ILE A 196 17.48 3.96 -2.81
CA ILE A 196 16.25 3.99 -3.60
C ILE A 196 16.46 3.36 -4.98
N ASN A 197 17.58 3.60 -5.65
CA ASN A 197 17.90 2.93 -6.91
C ASN A 197 18.08 1.41 -6.73
N ALA A 198 18.68 0.97 -5.64
CA ALA A 198 18.80 -0.46 -5.32
C ALA A 198 17.44 -1.11 -5.04
N LEU A 199 16.51 -0.36 -4.43
CA LEU A 199 15.14 -0.78 -4.19
C LEU A 199 14.34 -0.86 -5.51
N ILE A 200 14.43 0.15 -6.38
CA ILE A 200 13.78 0.20 -7.70
C ILE A 200 14.22 -0.98 -8.56
N LYS A 201 15.52 -1.34 -8.53
CA LYS A 201 16.05 -2.53 -9.23
C LYS A 201 15.42 -3.84 -8.75
N GLY A 202 14.71 -3.83 -7.64
CA GLY A 202 14.04 -5.00 -7.08
C GLY A 202 14.95 -5.88 -6.23
N PRO A 203 14.40 -6.95 -5.64
CA PRO A 203 15.15 -7.95 -4.90
C PRO A 203 16.14 -8.69 -5.80
N VAL A 204 17.27 -9.14 -5.25
CA VAL A 204 18.18 -10.05 -5.98
C VAL A 204 17.71 -11.50 -5.83
N ALA A 205 18.20 -12.41 -6.66
CA ALA A 205 17.79 -13.82 -6.68
C ALA A 205 17.77 -14.49 -5.28
N SER A 206 18.76 -14.22 -4.42
CA SER A 206 18.78 -14.77 -3.05
C SER A 206 17.66 -14.22 -2.16
N GLU A 207 17.30 -12.95 -2.34
CA GLU A 207 16.22 -12.27 -1.61
C GLU A 207 14.85 -12.74 -2.14
N GLU A 208 14.72 -12.93 -3.45
CA GLU A 208 13.52 -13.49 -4.09
C GLU A 208 13.23 -14.91 -3.63
N ASN A 209 14.28 -15.75 -3.57
CA ASN A 209 14.22 -17.11 -3.01
C ASN A 209 13.84 -17.10 -1.53
N SER A 210 14.10 -15.99 -0.83
CA SER A 210 13.69 -15.76 0.56
C SER A 210 12.31 -15.11 0.67
N GLY A 211 11.52 -15.08 -0.41
CA GLY A 211 10.15 -14.58 -0.45
C GLY A 211 10.00 -13.07 -0.67
N CYS A 212 11.09 -12.32 -0.90
CA CYS A 212 11.00 -10.88 -1.17
C CYS A 212 10.37 -10.63 -2.55
N ARG A 213 9.52 -9.62 -2.62
CA ARG A 213 8.85 -9.13 -3.84
C ARG A 213 8.89 -7.60 -3.85
N SER A 214 8.96 -7.03 -5.05
CA SER A 214 8.82 -5.59 -5.25
C SER A 214 7.40 -5.28 -5.73
N LEU A 215 6.77 -4.27 -5.13
CA LEU A 215 5.57 -3.63 -5.71
C LEU A 215 5.91 -2.36 -6.51
N ILE A 216 7.19 -2.02 -6.66
CA ILE A 216 7.61 -0.88 -7.46
C ILE A 216 7.53 -1.26 -8.94
N SER A 217 6.86 -0.44 -9.74
CA SER A 217 6.74 -0.61 -11.18
C SER A 217 8.12 -0.63 -11.86
N GLU A 218 8.34 -1.56 -12.79
CA GLU A 218 9.65 -1.77 -13.46
C GLU A 218 10.16 -0.55 -14.22
N ASN A 219 9.24 0.32 -14.67
CA ASN A 219 9.57 1.55 -15.40
C ASN A 219 9.89 2.73 -14.46
N THR A 220 9.79 2.54 -13.14
CA THR A 220 10.06 3.60 -12.17
C THR A 220 11.51 4.07 -12.29
N LYS A 221 11.70 5.39 -12.42
CA LYS A 221 13.03 6.00 -12.47
C LYS A 221 13.15 7.13 -11.46
N LEU A 222 14.17 7.06 -10.61
CA LEU A 222 14.53 8.18 -9.75
C LEU A 222 15.42 9.16 -10.55
N ILE A 223 14.96 10.41 -10.68
CA ILE A 223 15.68 11.51 -11.31
C ILE A 223 16.65 12.15 -10.31
N GLY A 224 16.21 12.34 -9.06
CA GLY A 224 17.05 12.96 -8.05
C GLY A 224 16.52 12.79 -6.63
N ALA A 225 17.42 12.94 -5.65
CA ALA A 225 17.10 12.89 -4.24
C ALA A 225 17.85 13.99 -3.49
N SER A 226 17.18 14.66 -2.57
CA SER A 226 17.81 15.61 -1.65
C SER A 226 17.19 15.50 -0.26
N VAL A 227 17.94 15.89 0.78
CA VAL A 227 17.46 15.87 2.16
C VAL A 227 17.62 17.27 2.74
N LYS A 228 16.53 17.81 3.29
CA LYS A 228 16.53 19.10 3.98
C LYS A 228 15.56 19.04 5.16
N ASN A 229 16.02 19.46 6.34
CA ASN A 229 15.20 19.56 7.55
C ASN A 229 14.41 18.27 7.85
N GLY A 230 15.06 17.11 7.84
CA GLY A 230 14.40 15.82 8.09
C GLY A 230 13.51 15.31 6.95
N THR A 231 13.35 16.05 5.85
CA THR A 231 12.51 15.63 4.72
C THR A 231 13.37 15.28 3.50
N ALA A 232 13.24 14.05 3.02
CA ALA A 232 13.76 13.62 1.75
C ALA A 232 12.81 14.04 0.61
N THR A 233 13.28 14.84 -0.33
CA THR A 233 12.55 15.11 -1.57
C THR A 233 13.06 14.18 -2.65
N LEU A 234 12.18 13.32 -3.16
CA LEU A 234 12.49 12.31 -4.18
C LEU A 234 11.74 12.66 -5.46
N ASN A 235 12.49 12.93 -6.53
CA ASN A 235 11.95 13.26 -7.84
C ASN A 235 12.01 12.04 -8.76
N PHE A 236 10.87 11.62 -9.28
CA PHE A 236 10.74 10.47 -10.18
C PHE A 236 10.29 10.90 -11.59
N SER A 237 10.50 10.03 -12.59
CA SER A 237 9.90 10.23 -13.92
C SER A 237 8.38 10.03 -13.90
N GLY A 238 7.70 10.53 -14.94
CA GLY A 238 6.27 10.30 -15.16
C GLY A 238 5.81 8.84 -15.09
N ASP A 239 6.68 7.87 -15.39
CA ASP A 239 6.36 6.43 -15.27
C ASP A 239 6.00 6.02 -13.84
N PHE A 240 6.43 6.78 -12.83
CA PHE A 240 6.13 6.55 -11.42
C PHE A 240 4.63 6.62 -11.10
N GLU A 241 3.84 7.28 -11.94
CA GLU A 241 2.39 7.39 -11.78
C GLU A 241 1.65 6.09 -12.12
N PHE A 242 2.33 5.15 -12.79
CA PHE A 242 1.73 3.93 -13.30
C PHE A 242 2.22 2.71 -12.52
N ASN A 243 1.28 1.93 -12.03
CA ASN A 243 1.56 0.65 -11.39
C ASN A 243 0.60 -0.43 -11.89
N GLN A 244 1.16 -1.57 -12.32
CA GLN A 244 0.39 -2.68 -12.89
C GLN A 244 -0.57 -3.36 -11.90
N TYR A 245 -0.41 -3.11 -10.60
CA TYR A 245 -1.27 -3.64 -9.54
C TYR A 245 -2.31 -2.61 -9.04
N GLY A 246 -2.54 -1.52 -9.78
CA GLY A 246 -3.53 -0.50 -9.44
C GLY A 246 -3.21 0.26 -8.16
N ILE A 247 -4.26 0.66 -7.44
CA ILE A 247 -4.14 1.51 -6.23
C ILE A 247 -3.33 0.83 -5.11
N GLU A 248 -3.52 -0.47 -4.88
CA GLU A 248 -2.77 -1.22 -3.86
C GLU A 248 -1.29 -1.35 -4.23
N GLY A 249 -1.00 -1.52 -5.52
CA GLY A 249 0.36 -1.44 -6.06
C GLY A 249 1.03 -0.11 -5.79
N LEU A 250 0.34 1.00 -6.09
CA LEU A 250 0.84 2.35 -5.84
C LEU A 250 1.08 2.60 -4.33
N ARG A 251 0.16 2.17 -3.46
CA ARG A 251 0.34 2.27 -2.01
C ARG A 251 1.55 1.46 -1.54
N GLY A 252 1.71 0.23 -2.02
CA GLY A 252 2.86 -0.62 -1.72
C GLY A 252 4.19 -0.07 -2.26
N GLN A 253 4.18 0.54 -3.45
CA GLN A 253 5.32 1.24 -4.04
C GLN A 253 5.77 2.41 -3.15
N LEU A 254 4.84 3.29 -2.78
CA LEU A 254 5.10 4.41 -1.88
C LEU A 254 5.62 3.92 -0.52
N GLN A 255 4.98 2.89 0.04
CA GLN A 255 5.36 2.32 1.34
C GLN A 255 6.80 1.81 1.33
N GLN A 256 7.22 1.04 0.32
CA GLN A 256 8.59 0.54 0.20
C GLN A 256 9.61 1.68 0.14
N ILE A 257 9.31 2.73 -0.63
CA ILE A 257 10.18 3.90 -0.78
C ILE A 257 10.27 4.67 0.54
N VAL A 258 9.14 4.93 1.20
CA VAL A 258 9.10 5.67 2.47
C VAL A 258 9.87 4.94 3.56
N PHE A 259 9.66 3.63 3.72
CA PHE A 259 10.36 2.85 4.75
C PHE A 259 11.87 2.78 4.48
N THR A 260 12.26 2.66 3.21
CA THR A 260 13.69 2.66 2.81
C THR A 260 14.34 4.02 3.04
N ALA A 261 13.70 5.11 2.63
CA ALA A 261 14.23 6.47 2.84
C ALA A 261 14.32 6.83 4.32
N THR A 262 13.29 6.52 5.11
CA THR A 262 13.27 6.77 6.56
C THR A 262 14.08 5.75 7.37
N ALA A 263 14.79 4.82 6.72
CA ALA A 263 15.81 4.01 7.39
C ALA A 263 17.09 4.80 7.65
N PHE A 264 17.27 5.93 6.95
CA PHE A 264 18.32 6.89 7.24
C PHE A 264 17.93 7.74 8.46
N PRO A 265 18.75 7.81 9.52
CA PRO A 265 18.39 8.54 10.74
C PRO A 265 18.11 10.04 10.55
N THR A 266 18.59 10.61 9.45
CA THR A 266 18.39 12.03 9.10
C THR A 266 17.11 12.28 8.29
N VAL A 267 16.31 11.25 8.00
CA VAL A 267 15.11 11.32 7.18
C VAL A 267 13.91 10.82 7.98
N GLU A 268 13.00 11.73 8.27
CA GLU A 268 11.74 11.49 8.98
C GLU A 268 10.56 11.39 8.00
N ASN A 269 10.60 12.21 6.94
CA ASN A 269 9.50 12.34 5.98
C ASN A 269 10.02 12.27 4.53
N VAL A 270 9.12 11.92 3.61
CA VAL A 270 9.42 11.81 2.18
C VAL A 270 8.39 12.62 1.38
N GLN A 271 8.86 13.64 0.68
CA GLN A 271 8.08 14.35 -0.33
C GLN A 271 8.37 13.77 -1.71
N PHE A 272 7.31 13.40 -2.43
CA PHE A 272 7.39 12.92 -3.80
C PHE A 272 7.21 14.07 -4.79
N LEU A 273 8.01 14.07 -5.85
CA LEU A 273 7.85 14.89 -7.05
C LEU A 273 7.79 13.97 -8.27
N VAL A 274 7.08 14.40 -9.30
CA VAL A 274 7.03 13.73 -10.61
C VAL A 274 7.45 14.74 -11.66
N ASP A 275 8.49 14.42 -12.43
CA ASP A 275 9.10 15.30 -13.43
C ASP A 275 9.46 16.69 -12.89
N GLY A 276 9.86 16.75 -11.61
CA GLY A 276 10.22 17.98 -10.90
C GLY A 276 9.04 18.73 -10.28
N GLU A 277 7.80 18.31 -10.54
CA GLU A 277 6.61 18.97 -10.03
C GLU A 277 6.05 18.29 -8.79
N LYS A 278 5.59 19.10 -7.84
CA LYS A 278 4.85 18.60 -6.68
C LYS A 278 3.41 18.32 -7.12
N LYS A 279 2.97 17.07 -6.94
CA LYS A 279 1.59 16.65 -7.21
C LYS A 279 0.85 16.41 -5.89
N GLU A 280 -0.46 16.64 -5.89
CA GLU A 280 -1.32 16.31 -4.75
C GLU A 280 -1.73 14.84 -4.74
N TYR A 281 -1.85 14.26 -5.94
CA TYR A 281 -2.30 12.90 -6.17
C TYR A 281 -1.34 12.18 -7.12
N LEU A 282 -1.17 10.88 -6.91
CA LEU A 282 -0.37 9.99 -7.72
C LEU A 282 -1.26 8.99 -8.46
N GLY A 283 -1.02 8.85 -9.76
CA GLY A 283 -1.74 7.93 -10.64
C GLY A 283 -3.19 8.33 -10.93
N SER A 284 -3.83 7.59 -11.84
CA SER A 284 -5.24 7.78 -12.21
C SER A 284 -6.21 7.52 -11.06
N GLU A 285 -5.82 6.66 -10.12
CA GLU A 285 -6.62 6.27 -8.96
C GLU A 285 -6.62 7.32 -7.84
N GLY A 286 -5.75 8.33 -7.92
CA GLY A 286 -5.77 9.46 -6.99
C GLY A 286 -5.20 9.15 -5.61
N VAL A 287 -4.02 8.53 -5.51
CA VAL A 287 -3.36 8.31 -4.20
C VAL A 287 -2.79 9.63 -3.67
N TRP A 288 -3.22 10.09 -2.50
CA TRP A 288 -2.77 11.36 -1.92
C TRP A 288 -1.26 11.36 -1.58
N ILE A 289 -0.53 12.32 -2.13
CA ILE A 289 0.90 12.60 -1.88
C ILE A 289 1.20 14.10 -1.68
N GLY A 290 0.15 14.92 -1.49
CA GLY A 290 0.25 16.37 -1.37
C GLY A 290 1.01 16.87 -0.14
N THR A 291 1.22 16.00 0.85
CA THR A 291 2.05 16.24 2.03
C THR A 291 3.18 15.20 2.10
N PRO A 292 4.32 15.53 2.73
CA PRO A 292 5.37 14.54 2.99
C PRO A 292 4.80 13.32 3.74
N LEU A 293 5.15 12.13 3.28
CA LEU A 293 4.72 10.85 3.86
C LEU A 293 5.79 10.31 4.80
N ASN A 294 5.35 9.60 5.83
CA ASN A 294 6.23 8.89 6.76
C ASN A 294 5.66 7.50 7.08
N ARG A 295 6.29 6.78 8.02
CA ARG A 295 5.89 5.41 8.35
C ARG A 295 4.46 5.30 8.89
N ASN A 296 3.92 6.37 9.49
CA ASN A 296 2.55 6.41 10.01
C ASN A 296 1.50 6.71 8.94
N SER A 297 1.94 6.99 7.69
CA SER A 297 1.03 7.19 6.55
C SER A 297 0.46 5.89 5.99
N PHE A 298 0.88 4.72 6.49
CA PHE A 298 0.52 3.39 5.96
C PHE A 298 0.10 2.39 7.04
#